data_AF-A0A510XXQ7-F1
#
_entry.id   AF-A0A510XXQ7-F1
#
_cell.length_a   1.000
_cell.length_b   1.000
_cell.length_c   1.000
_cell.angle_alpha   90.00
_cell.angle_beta   90.00
_cell.angle_gamma   90.00
#
_symmetry.space_group_name_H-M   'P 1'
#
loop_
_entity.id
_entity.type
_entity.pdbx_description
1 polymer ?
#
loop_
_entity_poly.entity_id
_entity_poly.type
_entity_poly.pdbx_seq_one_letter_code
_entity_poly.pdbx_strand_id
1 'polypeptide(L)'
;MLKIITCVVFMGITSGCAVLTKETLAEKLSGYTYIPVDPFSVKTNPGASCEENLSFTPDKSVSVSEVPYGTLLESLPDNAVRTTVETFFVDGSVTYGASKISAKADSYRMTVDYINADTTNVDIWIKREAQNYDTKKLEPVNIFTPSHDRYSKYVPGSDIYTVTSTAPETNQEDYKNYQYFSLPVYVGIGLRATADINDVKTGANISGLGAIGISADTSDLKGSLTVQTLGVNGQAIAAALPIQSELNRTTAQNAITAVASIKALLYEKDTIVQPRVVGIYLPFPGGKALVNSIVSELSSARVVWYRPCVAKHNKSSNTDAASGAGS
;
A
#
# COMPACT_ATOMS: atom_id res chain seq x y z
N MET A 1 -57.46 25.98 -33.75
CA MET A 1 -56.49 26.67 -32.86
C MET A 1 -55.91 25.65 -31.90
N LEU A 2 -54.64 25.84 -31.52
CA LEU A 2 -53.87 25.11 -30.50
C LEU A 2 -53.23 23.77 -30.98
N LYS A 3 -51.97 23.67 -31.45
CA LYS A 3 -50.60 23.93 -30.91
C LYS A 3 -50.04 22.86 -29.94
N ILE A 4 -48.94 22.20 -30.40
CA ILE A 4 -47.73 21.74 -29.64
C ILE A 4 -48.01 20.44 -28.82
N ILE A 5 -47.16 19.40 -28.66
CA ILE A 5 -45.71 19.25 -28.50
C ILE A 5 -45.26 17.85 -28.95
N THR A 6 -44.26 17.83 -29.83
CA THR A 6 -43.39 16.68 -30.11
C THR A 6 -42.53 16.40 -28.87
N CYS A 7 -42.74 15.27 -28.19
CA CYS A 7 -41.90 14.85 -27.07
C CYS A 7 -40.88 13.81 -27.57
N VAL A 8 -39.70 14.31 -27.97
CA VAL A 8 -38.50 13.50 -28.18
C VAL A 8 -37.95 13.15 -26.80
N VAL A 9 -38.24 11.93 -26.32
CA VAL A 9 -37.56 11.36 -25.16
C VAL A 9 -36.45 10.45 -25.69
N PHE A 10 -35.32 11.06 -26.03
CA PHE A 10 -34.05 10.35 -26.20
C PHE A 10 -33.42 10.28 -24.81
N MET A 11 -33.85 9.30 -24.00
CA MET A 11 -33.23 8.97 -22.73
C MET A 11 -31.85 8.39 -23.02
N GLY A 12 -30.82 9.24 -22.97
CA GLY A 12 -29.42 8.84 -22.99
C GLY A 12 -29.11 7.98 -21.77
N ILE A 13 -28.85 6.70 -22.00
CA ILE A 13 -28.30 5.79 -21.01
C ILE A 13 -26.82 6.15 -20.85
N THR A 14 -26.52 7.18 -20.06
CA THR A 14 -25.17 7.36 -19.50
C THR A 14 -25.13 6.59 -18.18
N SER A 15 -25.04 5.27 -18.26
CA SER A 15 -24.61 4.44 -17.14
C SER A 15 -23.11 4.72 -16.92
N GLY A 16 -22.83 5.78 -16.15
CA GLY A 16 -21.49 6.07 -15.68
C GLY A 16 -20.97 4.87 -14.88
N CYS A 17 -19.76 4.42 -15.21
CA CYS A 17 -19.04 3.40 -14.47
C CYS A 17 -19.04 3.75 -12.98
N ALA A 18 -19.85 3.05 -12.19
CA ALA A 18 -19.63 2.95 -10.77
C ALA A 18 -18.25 2.29 -10.62
N VAL A 19 -17.26 3.08 -10.20
CA VAL A 19 -15.94 2.57 -9.83
C VAL A 19 -16.15 1.62 -8.66
N LEU A 20 -16.30 0.34 -9.01
CA LEU A 20 -16.41 -0.78 -8.11
C LEU A 20 -15.00 -1.04 -7.58
N THR A 21 -14.65 -0.48 -6.43
CA THR A 21 -13.51 -0.97 -5.64
C THR A 21 -13.92 -2.34 -5.08
N LYS A 22 -13.68 -3.39 -5.87
CA LYS A 22 -13.95 -4.77 -5.47
C LYS A 22 -12.77 -5.23 -4.62
N GLU A 23 -12.93 -5.23 -3.30
CA GLU A 23 -12.06 -6.01 -2.42
C GLU A 23 -11.90 -7.41 -3.02
N THR A 24 -10.66 -7.88 -3.09
CA THR A 24 -10.35 -9.23 -3.54
C THR A 24 -11.03 -10.25 -2.63
N LEU A 25 -11.30 -11.44 -3.16
CA LEU A 25 -11.88 -12.52 -2.35
C LEU A 25 -11.01 -12.85 -1.14
N ALA A 26 -9.69 -12.70 -1.28
CA ALA A 26 -8.74 -12.79 -0.18
C ALA A 26 -9.04 -11.73 0.89
N GLU A 27 -9.04 -10.43 0.56
CA GLU A 27 -9.33 -9.35 1.51
C GLU A 27 -10.67 -9.57 2.26
N LYS A 28 -11.71 -10.00 1.54
CA LYS A 28 -13.04 -10.24 2.13
C LYS A 28 -13.11 -11.43 3.10
N LEU A 29 -12.40 -12.53 2.80
CA LEU A 29 -12.52 -13.78 3.57
C LEU A 29 -11.51 -13.92 4.69
N SER A 30 -10.41 -13.18 4.61
CA SER A 30 -9.23 -13.46 5.43
C SER A 30 -9.03 -12.42 6.54
N GLY A 31 -9.64 -11.23 6.42
CA GLY A 31 -9.37 -10.09 7.31
C GLY A 31 -8.04 -9.40 7.00
N TYR A 32 -7.50 -9.65 5.80
CA TYR A 32 -6.17 -9.21 5.39
C TYR A 32 -6.32 -7.89 4.66
N THR A 33 -5.56 -6.90 5.08
CA THR A 33 -5.72 -5.54 4.58
C THR A 33 -4.38 -4.99 4.10
N TYR A 34 -4.39 -4.42 2.90
CA TYR A 34 -3.32 -3.55 2.45
C TYR A 34 -3.28 -2.31 3.35
N ILE A 35 -2.14 -2.09 4.00
CA ILE A 35 -1.91 -0.92 4.84
C ILE A 35 -0.90 -0.02 4.13
N PRO A 36 -1.31 1.18 3.70
CA PRO A 36 -0.38 2.18 3.20
C PRO A 36 0.58 2.59 4.32
N VAL A 37 1.87 2.69 4.00
CA VAL A 37 2.88 3.18 4.96
C VAL A 37 3.60 4.38 4.36
N ASP A 38 4.11 5.26 5.21
CA ASP A 38 4.96 6.36 4.74
C ASP A 38 6.22 5.80 4.06
N PRO A 39 6.63 6.35 2.91
CA PRO A 39 7.66 5.71 2.11
C PRO A 39 9.04 5.78 2.77
N PHE A 40 9.63 4.62 3.04
CA PHE A 40 11.01 4.49 3.52
C PHE A 40 11.89 3.70 2.55
N SER A 41 13.21 3.85 2.68
CA SER A 41 14.18 3.27 1.74
C SER A 41 14.31 1.75 1.89
N VAL A 42 14.67 1.09 0.79
CA VAL A 42 14.97 -0.34 0.74
C VAL A 42 16.46 -0.56 0.45
N LYS A 43 16.98 -1.71 0.89
CA LYS A 43 18.24 -2.27 0.41
C LYS A 43 17.93 -3.10 -0.84
N THR A 44 18.69 -2.92 -1.91
CA THR A 44 18.51 -3.67 -3.16
C THR A 44 19.61 -4.70 -3.32
N ASN A 45 19.22 -5.97 -3.48
CA ASN A 45 20.12 -7.08 -3.74
C ASN A 45 19.82 -7.71 -5.11
N PRO A 46 20.79 -8.40 -5.73
CA PRO A 46 20.55 -9.21 -6.94
C PRO A 46 19.50 -10.29 -6.70
N GLY A 47 18.46 -10.34 -7.55
CA GLY A 47 17.45 -11.40 -7.53
C GLY A 47 17.91 -12.68 -8.21
N ALA A 48 17.04 -13.70 -8.19
CA ALA A 48 17.35 -15.03 -8.72
C ALA A 48 17.65 -15.07 -10.23
N SER A 49 17.24 -14.05 -11.00
CA SER A 49 17.55 -13.95 -12.43
C SER A 49 18.98 -13.46 -12.72
N CYS A 50 19.74 -13.09 -11.70
CA CYS A 50 21.14 -12.71 -11.83
C CYS A 50 22.01 -13.98 -11.87
N GLU A 51 22.92 -14.10 -12.84
CA GLU A 51 23.76 -15.30 -13.01
C GLU A 51 24.57 -15.66 -11.75
N GLU A 52 24.76 -16.97 -11.54
CA GLU A 52 25.23 -17.63 -10.30
C GLU A 52 26.66 -17.29 -9.81
N ASN A 53 27.41 -16.41 -10.48
CA ASN A 53 28.82 -16.13 -10.14
C ASN A 53 29.06 -14.92 -9.23
N LEU A 54 28.01 -14.30 -8.70
CA LEU A 54 28.15 -13.25 -7.69
C LEU A 54 27.97 -13.86 -6.29
N SER A 55 29.08 -14.25 -5.66
CA SER A 55 29.08 -14.67 -4.25
C SER A 55 28.54 -13.54 -3.37
N PHE A 56 27.24 -13.59 -3.05
CA PHE A 56 26.57 -12.59 -2.23
C PHE A 56 26.48 -13.05 -0.78
N THR A 57 26.92 -12.21 0.15
CA THR A 57 26.61 -12.35 1.58
C THR A 57 25.53 -11.33 1.95
N PRO A 58 24.42 -11.72 2.62
CA PRO A 58 23.30 -10.84 2.98
C PRO A 58 23.66 -9.49 3.59
N ASP A 59 24.81 -9.41 4.26
CA ASP A 59 25.25 -8.25 5.04
C ASP A 59 26.16 -7.27 4.30
N LYS A 60 26.60 -7.57 3.06
CA LYS A 60 27.46 -6.68 2.28
C LYS A 60 26.71 -6.16 1.07
N SER A 61 26.48 -4.85 1.02
CA SER A 61 26.00 -4.15 -0.17
C SER A 61 26.98 -4.42 -1.32
N VAL A 62 26.56 -5.20 -2.31
CA VAL A 62 27.34 -5.37 -3.54
C VAL A 62 27.31 -4.05 -4.31
N SER A 63 28.48 -3.64 -4.81
CA SER A 63 28.60 -2.45 -5.66
C SER A 63 27.65 -2.58 -6.84
N VAL A 64 26.63 -1.72 -6.88
CA VAL A 64 25.54 -1.72 -7.85
C VAL A 64 26.04 -1.56 -9.30
N SER A 65 27.26 -1.04 -9.47
CA SER A 65 27.87 -0.72 -10.77
C SER A 65 28.17 -1.92 -11.67
N GLU A 66 28.28 -3.13 -11.11
CA GLU A 66 28.70 -4.33 -11.86
C GLU A 66 27.54 -5.28 -12.20
N VAL A 67 26.35 -5.04 -11.64
CA VAL A 67 25.18 -5.92 -11.83
C VAL A 67 24.23 -5.32 -12.88
N PRO A 68 23.98 -6.00 -14.01
CA PRO A 68 23.09 -5.51 -15.05
C PRO A 68 21.62 -5.71 -14.64
N TYR A 69 21.14 -4.87 -13.72
CA TYR A 69 19.72 -4.86 -13.34
C TYR A 69 18.83 -4.45 -14.53
N GLY A 70 17.63 -5.04 -14.62
CA GLY A 70 16.59 -4.50 -15.50
C GLY A 70 16.25 -3.06 -15.11
N THR A 71 15.60 -2.27 -15.97
CA THR A 71 15.18 -0.92 -15.55
C THR A 71 14.26 -1.01 -14.33
N LEU A 72 14.16 0.06 -13.51
CA LEU A 72 13.38 -0.03 -12.27
C LEU A 72 11.92 -0.37 -12.57
N LEU A 73 11.34 0.25 -13.60
CA LEU A 73 9.96 -0.01 -14.01
C LEU A 73 9.74 -1.46 -14.47
N GLU A 74 10.68 -2.04 -15.22
CA GLU A 74 10.64 -3.46 -15.61
C GLU A 74 10.79 -4.41 -14.42
N SER A 75 11.44 -3.94 -13.34
CA SER A 75 11.63 -4.69 -12.10
C SER A 75 10.40 -4.66 -11.19
N LEU A 76 9.36 -3.89 -11.53
CA LEU A 76 8.13 -3.71 -10.75
C LEU A 76 6.95 -4.23 -11.56
N PRO A 77 6.75 -5.56 -11.61
CA PRO A 77 5.84 -6.21 -12.55
C PRO A 77 4.37 -5.91 -12.30
N ASP A 78 4.00 -5.57 -11.06
CA ASP A 78 2.61 -5.37 -10.68
C ASP A 78 2.23 -3.89 -10.80
N ASN A 79 1.23 -3.59 -11.64
CA ASN A 79 0.57 -2.29 -11.66
C ASN A 79 -0.80 -2.40 -10.98
N ALA A 80 -0.99 -1.69 -9.87
CA ALA A 80 -2.22 -1.80 -9.10
C ALA A 80 -2.73 -0.43 -8.63
N VAL A 81 -4.06 -0.35 -8.50
CA VAL A 81 -4.73 0.68 -7.73
C VAL A 81 -5.24 0.04 -6.46
N ARG A 82 -4.69 0.45 -5.31
CA ARG A 82 -5.11 -0.05 -4.00
C ARG A 82 -5.86 1.04 -3.26
N THR A 83 -6.88 0.64 -2.52
CA THR A 83 -7.70 1.57 -1.72
C THR A 83 -7.85 1.02 -0.33
N THR A 84 -7.55 1.87 0.66
CA THR A 84 -7.73 1.55 2.07
C THR A 84 -8.53 2.68 2.70
N VAL A 85 -9.49 2.34 3.55
CA VAL A 85 -10.16 3.30 4.42
C VAL A 85 -9.76 2.97 5.86
N GLU A 86 -9.19 3.96 6.53
CA GLU A 86 -8.94 3.96 7.96
C GLU A 86 -10.11 4.68 8.65
N THR A 87 -10.67 4.04 9.67
CA THR A 87 -11.71 4.64 10.51
C THR A 87 -11.11 4.95 11.88
N PHE A 88 -11.20 6.19 12.32
CA PHE A 88 -10.75 6.65 13.63
C PHE A 88 -11.95 6.78 14.57
N PHE A 89 -11.87 6.13 15.74
CA PHE A 89 -12.90 6.18 16.77
C PHE A 89 -12.50 7.08 17.93
N VAL A 90 -13.48 7.52 18.72
CA VAL A 90 -13.32 8.39 19.91
C VAL A 90 -12.32 7.81 20.92
N ASP A 91 -12.28 6.48 21.04
CA ASP A 91 -11.40 5.76 21.94
C ASP A 91 -9.93 5.70 21.47
N GLY A 92 -9.62 6.32 20.32
CA GLY A 92 -8.30 6.31 19.69
C GLY A 92 -7.98 5.04 18.92
N SER A 93 -8.90 4.07 18.87
CA SER A 93 -8.74 2.88 18.06
C SER A 93 -8.87 3.21 16.57
N VAL A 94 -8.14 2.45 15.75
CA VAL A 94 -8.18 2.56 14.28
C VAL A 94 -8.46 1.20 13.70
N THR A 95 -9.38 1.17 12.74
CA THR A 95 -9.69 -0.03 11.95
C THR A 95 -9.42 0.23 10.48
N TYR A 96 -9.04 -0.82 9.75
CA TYR A 96 -8.69 -0.79 8.34
C TYR A 96 -9.69 -1.66 7.56
N GLY A 97 -10.19 -1.17 6.43
CA GLY A 97 -11.02 -1.98 5.50
C GLY A 97 -11.88 -1.13 4.58
N ALA A 98 -12.46 -1.70 3.52
CA ALA A 98 -13.32 -0.93 2.61
C ALA A 98 -14.70 -0.69 3.22
N SER A 99 -14.86 0.43 3.93
CA SER A 99 -16.19 0.88 4.33
C SER A 99 -16.92 1.47 3.11
N LYS A 100 -18.14 0.98 2.83
CA LYS A 100 -18.99 1.48 1.73
C LYS A 100 -19.97 2.57 2.18
N ILE A 101 -20.26 2.65 3.48
CA ILE A 101 -21.27 3.53 4.06
C ILE A 101 -20.74 3.99 5.42
N SER A 102 -20.72 5.31 5.65
CA SER A 102 -20.31 5.87 6.93
C SER A 102 -21.23 5.39 8.07
N ALA A 103 -20.65 4.71 9.06
CA ALA A 103 -21.24 4.61 10.38
C ALA A 103 -20.94 5.90 11.16
N LYS A 104 -21.55 6.11 12.33
CA LYS A 104 -21.19 7.25 13.18
C LYS A 104 -19.78 7.01 13.77
N ALA A 105 -18.75 7.44 13.04
CA ALA A 105 -17.36 7.52 13.47
C ALA A 105 -16.91 8.97 13.37
N ASP A 106 -15.83 9.33 14.06
CA ASP A 106 -15.41 10.74 14.18
C ASP A 106 -14.74 11.24 12.91
N SER A 107 -13.82 10.43 12.36
CA SER A 107 -13.12 10.76 11.13
C SER A 107 -12.68 9.52 10.38
N TYR A 108 -12.44 9.71 9.08
CA TYR A 108 -11.99 8.68 8.17
C TYR A 108 -10.77 9.19 7.41
N ARG A 109 -9.85 8.30 7.07
CA ARG A 109 -8.82 8.56 6.08
C ARG A 109 -8.96 7.57 4.95
N MET A 110 -9.19 8.07 3.75
CA MET A 110 -9.18 7.26 2.54
C MET A 110 -7.84 7.44 1.84
N THR A 111 -7.15 6.34 1.59
CA THR A 111 -5.91 6.33 0.83
C THR A 111 -6.08 5.53 -0.45
N VAL A 112 -5.73 6.14 -1.58
CA VAL A 112 -5.70 5.49 -2.89
C VAL A 112 -4.28 5.54 -3.43
N ASP A 113 -3.70 4.35 -3.60
CA ASP A 113 -2.35 4.16 -4.11
C ASP A 113 -2.38 3.69 -5.55
N TYR A 114 -1.74 4.45 -6.43
CA TYR A 114 -1.49 4.11 -7.82
C TYR A 114 -0.02 3.73 -7.93
N ILE A 115 0.29 2.44 -7.84
CA ILE A 115 1.65 1.95 -7.66
C ILE A 115 2.06 0.95 -8.74
N ASN A 116 3.32 1.05 -9.15
CA ASN A 116 4.07 -0.05 -9.74
C ASN A 116 4.88 -0.67 -8.61
N ALA A 117 4.67 -1.94 -8.32
CA ALA A 117 5.28 -2.61 -7.19
C ALA A 117 5.78 -4.01 -7.54
N ASP A 118 6.68 -4.48 -6.70
CA ASP A 118 6.99 -5.87 -6.48
C ASP A 118 6.75 -6.17 -4.99
N THR A 119 6.67 -7.45 -4.63
CA THR A 119 6.41 -7.87 -3.25
C THR A 119 7.59 -8.69 -2.73
N THR A 120 8.13 -8.29 -1.59
CA THR A 120 9.14 -9.08 -0.85
C THR A 120 8.56 -9.50 0.49
N ASN A 121 8.88 -10.72 0.94
CA ASN A 121 8.44 -11.19 2.25
C ASN A 121 9.50 -10.85 3.29
N VAL A 122 9.05 -10.31 4.43
CA VAL A 122 9.89 -10.02 5.58
C VAL A 122 9.43 -10.87 6.75
N ASP A 123 10.33 -11.67 7.27
CA ASP A 123 10.11 -12.46 8.46
C ASP A 123 10.15 -11.57 9.70
N ILE A 124 9.10 -11.65 10.52
CA ILE A 124 8.97 -10.89 11.76
C ILE A 124 8.52 -11.79 12.90
N TRP A 125 8.96 -11.46 14.10
CA TRP A 125 8.52 -12.06 15.34
C TRP A 125 7.81 -11.00 16.16
N ILE A 126 6.58 -11.31 16.58
CA ILE A 126 5.71 -10.39 17.30
C ILE A 126 5.42 -10.96 18.68
N LYS A 127 5.80 -10.22 19.71
CA LYS A 127 5.34 -10.44 21.08
C LYS A 127 4.29 -9.38 21.42
N ARG A 128 3.18 -9.82 21.97
CA ARG A 128 2.12 -8.96 22.48
C ARG A 128 1.98 -9.18 23.97
N GLU A 129 1.94 -8.10 24.72
CA GLU A 129 1.73 -8.10 26.17
C GLU A 129 0.57 -7.16 26.50
N ALA A 130 -0.24 -7.53 27.50
CA ALA A 130 -1.32 -6.67 27.98
C ALA A 130 -1.45 -6.73 29.50
N GLN A 131 -1.94 -5.66 30.11
CA GLN A 131 -2.08 -5.57 31.56
C GLN A 131 -3.28 -6.39 32.02
N ASN A 132 -3.07 -7.35 32.91
CA ASN A 132 -4.14 -8.12 33.52
C ASN A 132 -4.86 -7.31 34.61
N TYR A 133 -6.20 -7.34 34.64
CA TYR A 133 -7.02 -6.60 35.59
C TYR A 133 -6.75 -6.98 37.04
N ASP A 134 -6.54 -8.27 37.31
CA ASP A 134 -6.41 -8.83 38.65
C ASP A 134 -4.99 -8.68 39.17
N THR A 135 -4.01 -9.04 38.34
CA THR A 135 -2.59 -9.06 38.76
C THR A 135 -1.91 -7.70 38.59
N LYS A 136 -2.50 -6.80 37.80
CA LYS A 136 -1.91 -5.51 37.36
C LYS A 136 -0.57 -5.63 36.62
N LYS A 137 -0.14 -6.85 36.28
CA LYS A 137 1.09 -7.12 35.56
C LYS A 137 0.83 -7.22 34.05
N LEU A 138 1.86 -6.90 33.27
CA LEU A 138 1.91 -7.23 31.85
C LEU A 138 2.11 -8.73 31.72
N GLU A 139 1.25 -9.38 30.96
CA GLU A 139 1.35 -10.81 30.65
C GLU A 139 1.37 -11.00 29.13
N PRO A 140 2.09 -12.01 28.61
CA PRO A 140 2.07 -12.32 27.19
C PRO A 140 0.67 -12.76 26.78
N VAL A 141 0.21 -12.26 25.63
CA VAL A 141 -1.11 -12.53 25.07
C VAL A 141 -0.94 -13.00 23.63
N ASN A 142 -1.71 -14.02 23.24
CA ASN A 142 -1.78 -14.43 21.86
C ASN A 142 -2.28 -13.26 20.98
N ILE A 143 -1.68 -13.07 19.80
CA ILE A 143 -1.98 -11.90 18.96
C ILE A 143 -3.40 -11.93 18.39
N PHE A 144 -3.96 -13.13 18.26
CA PHE A 144 -5.31 -13.36 17.76
C PHE A 144 -6.38 -13.22 18.86
N THR A 145 -5.99 -13.12 20.13
CA THR A 145 -6.97 -12.88 21.22
C THR A 145 -7.57 -11.49 21.03
N PRO A 146 -8.89 -11.33 20.90
CA PRO A 146 -9.49 -10.00 20.75
C PRO A 146 -9.13 -9.10 21.94
N SER A 147 -8.64 -7.88 21.67
CA SER A 147 -8.27 -6.91 22.72
C SER A 147 -9.48 -6.35 23.49
N HIS A 148 -10.71 -6.49 22.95
CA HIS A 148 -11.91 -5.80 23.43
C HIS A 148 -13.10 -6.74 23.69
N ASP A 149 -12.85 -8.02 23.97
CA ASP A 149 -13.94 -8.89 24.42
C ASP A 149 -14.35 -8.50 25.85
N ARG A 150 -15.66 -8.46 26.14
CA ARG A 150 -16.22 -8.19 27.48
C ARG A 150 -15.79 -9.25 28.50
N TYR A 151 -15.28 -10.38 28.03
CA TYR A 151 -14.72 -11.45 28.84
C TYR A 151 -13.18 -11.43 28.90
N SER A 152 -12.54 -10.39 28.35
CA SER A 152 -11.09 -10.22 28.45
C SER A 152 -10.68 -9.90 29.89
N LYS A 153 -9.72 -10.66 30.43
CA LYS A 153 -9.06 -10.35 31.70
C LYS A 153 -8.02 -9.22 31.58
N TYR A 154 -7.88 -8.61 30.41
CA TYR A 154 -6.89 -7.57 30.13
C TYR A 154 -7.52 -6.20 29.98
N VAL A 155 -6.82 -5.18 30.48
CA VAL A 155 -7.22 -3.77 30.42
C VAL A 155 -7.22 -3.32 28.94
N PRO A 156 -8.36 -2.85 28.39
CA PRO A 156 -8.42 -2.28 27.05
C PRO A 156 -7.40 -1.15 26.86
N GLY A 157 -6.71 -1.16 25.71
CA GLY A 157 -5.69 -0.15 25.39
C GLY A 157 -4.35 -0.33 26.11
N SER A 158 -4.18 -1.36 26.94
CA SER A 158 -2.89 -1.68 27.58
C SER A 158 -1.96 -2.55 26.74
N ASP A 159 -2.34 -2.84 25.49
CA ASP A 159 -1.56 -3.68 24.58
C ASP A 159 -0.22 -3.03 24.20
N ILE A 160 0.87 -3.77 24.42
CA ILE A 160 2.22 -3.43 24.02
C ILE A 160 2.69 -4.48 23.01
N TYR A 161 3.23 -4.01 21.89
CA TYR A 161 3.75 -4.87 20.83
C TYR A 161 5.24 -4.68 20.67
N THR A 162 6.00 -5.76 20.84
CA THR A 162 7.41 -5.85 20.48
C THR A 162 7.51 -6.61 19.17
N VAL A 163 8.15 -5.99 18.17
CA VAL A 163 8.34 -6.57 16.84
C VAL A 163 9.83 -6.58 16.54
N THR A 164 10.34 -7.70 16.03
CA THR A 164 11.73 -7.85 15.59
C THR A 164 11.78 -8.58 14.25
N SER A 165 12.69 -8.17 13.38
CA SER A 165 13.00 -8.83 12.09
C SER A 165 14.06 -9.92 12.21
N THR A 166 14.67 -10.06 13.39
CA THR A 166 15.61 -11.15 13.71
C THR A 166 14.97 -12.15 14.65
N ALA A 167 15.26 -13.44 14.42
CA ALA A 167 14.78 -14.50 15.29
C ALA A 167 15.29 -14.26 16.73
N PRO A 168 14.40 -14.21 17.74
CA PRO A 168 14.84 -14.10 19.12
C PRO A 168 15.65 -15.33 19.53
N GLU A 169 16.57 -15.16 20.48
CA GLU A 169 17.43 -16.25 20.95
C GLU A 169 16.60 -17.38 21.58
N THR A 170 16.74 -18.62 21.06
CA THR A 170 15.96 -19.79 21.47
C THR A 170 16.18 -20.23 22.92
N ASN A 171 17.28 -19.80 23.53
CA ASN A 171 17.65 -20.16 24.90
C ASN A 171 16.99 -19.26 25.96
N GLN A 172 16.29 -18.20 25.56
CA GLN A 172 15.58 -17.31 26.48
C GLN A 172 14.13 -17.77 26.63
N GLU A 173 13.61 -17.82 27.87
CA GLU A 173 12.19 -18.16 28.12
C GLU A 173 11.22 -17.23 27.36
N ASP A 174 11.66 -16.01 27.06
CA ASP A 174 10.88 -15.02 26.32
C ASP A 174 10.61 -15.42 24.86
N TYR A 175 11.43 -16.29 24.25
CA TYR A 175 11.22 -16.77 22.87
C TYR A 175 9.82 -17.38 22.67
N LYS A 176 9.30 -18.06 23.70
CA LYS A 176 7.97 -18.71 23.65
C LYS A 176 6.81 -17.71 23.54
N ASN A 177 7.06 -16.43 23.85
CA ASN A 177 6.06 -15.37 23.80
C ASN A 177 6.00 -14.69 22.43
N TYR A 178 6.95 -14.99 21.53
CA TYR A 178 6.95 -14.48 20.17
C TYR A 178 6.18 -15.40 19.22
N GLN A 179 5.44 -14.80 18.31
CA GLN A 179 4.78 -15.47 17.20
C GLN A 179 5.46 -15.05 15.90
N TYR A 180 5.80 -16.03 15.08
CA TYR A 180 6.43 -15.83 13.78
C TYR A 180 5.39 -15.51 12.71
N PHE A 181 5.69 -14.53 11.86
CA PHE A 181 4.92 -14.17 10.67
C PHE A 181 5.84 -13.87 9.51
N SER A 182 5.43 -14.26 8.30
CA SER A 182 6.04 -13.79 7.06
C SER A 182 5.14 -12.70 6.48
N LEU A 183 5.63 -11.46 6.47
CA LEU A 183 4.87 -10.28 6.11
C LEU A 183 5.19 -9.87 4.67
N PRO A 184 4.21 -9.86 3.75
CA PRO A 184 4.42 -9.29 2.42
C PRO A 184 4.54 -7.77 2.50
N VAL A 185 5.65 -7.25 2.00
CA VAL A 185 5.98 -5.83 1.94
C VAL A 185 6.02 -5.41 0.47
N TYR A 186 5.23 -4.39 0.13
CA TYR A 186 5.20 -3.82 -1.21
C TYR A 186 6.35 -2.84 -1.37
N VAL A 187 7.24 -3.14 -2.32
CA VAL A 187 8.35 -2.28 -2.72
C VAL A 187 8.06 -1.74 -4.10
N GLY A 188 8.04 -0.42 -4.25
CA GLY A 188 7.63 0.16 -5.50
C GLY A 188 7.79 1.67 -5.59
N ILE A 189 7.14 2.21 -6.61
CA ILE A 189 7.04 3.64 -6.87
C ILE A 189 5.60 3.97 -7.31
N GLY A 190 5.22 5.23 -7.21
CA GLY A 190 3.91 5.67 -7.71
C GLY A 190 3.42 6.96 -7.08
N LEU A 191 2.10 7.02 -6.89
CA LEU A 191 1.42 8.14 -6.24
C LEU A 191 0.44 7.65 -5.20
N ARG A 192 0.27 8.48 -4.17
CA ARG A 192 -0.75 8.31 -3.14
C ARG A 192 -1.64 9.52 -3.09
N ALA A 193 -2.94 9.31 -3.21
CA ALA A 193 -3.96 10.30 -2.88
C ALA A 193 -4.53 9.96 -1.49
N THR A 194 -4.48 10.91 -0.57
CA THR A 194 -5.01 10.77 0.79
C THR A 194 -6.09 11.81 1.00
N ALA A 195 -7.31 11.36 1.30
CA ALA A 195 -8.40 12.20 1.73
C ALA A 195 -8.61 12.03 3.24
N ASP A 196 -8.38 13.11 3.99
CA ASP A 196 -8.75 13.20 5.40
C ASP A 196 -10.18 13.73 5.49
N ILE A 197 -11.09 12.91 5.97
CA ILE A 197 -12.54 13.12 5.91
C ILE A 197 -13.09 13.26 7.34
N ASN A 198 -13.81 14.35 7.58
CA ASN A 198 -14.45 14.71 8.85
C ASN A 198 -15.91 15.10 8.61
N ASP A 199 -16.68 15.33 9.68
CA ASP A 199 -18.07 15.81 9.62
C ASP A 199 -18.99 14.97 8.71
N VAL A 200 -18.85 13.65 8.76
CA VAL A 200 -19.54 12.75 7.85
C VAL A 200 -20.99 12.52 8.28
N LYS A 201 -21.95 12.94 7.45
CA LYS A 201 -23.37 12.64 7.65
C LYS A 201 -23.63 11.14 7.45
N THR A 202 -24.64 10.63 8.17
CA THR A 202 -25.08 9.23 8.02
C THR A 202 -25.51 8.96 6.58
N GLY A 203 -24.92 7.93 5.95
CA GLY A 203 -25.24 7.55 4.57
C GLY A 203 -24.38 8.23 3.51
N ALA A 204 -23.43 9.07 3.89
CA ALA A 204 -22.47 9.64 2.95
C ALA A 204 -21.65 8.53 2.27
N ASN A 205 -21.38 8.71 0.97
CA ASN A 205 -20.67 7.72 0.18
C ASN A 205 -19.17 7.97 0.20
N ILE A 206 -18.43 7.00 0.74
CA ILE A 206 -16.96 7.01 0.86
C ILE A 206 -16.27 5.92 0.03
N SER A 207 -16.97 5.36 -0.98
CA SER A 207 -16.50 4.20 -1.73
C SER A 207 -15.36 4.47 -2.72
N GLY A 208 -14.92 5.72 -2.89
CA GLY A 208 -13.99 6.12 -3.95
C GLY A 208 -13.75 7.64 -4.02
N LEU A 209 -12.61 8.07 -4.59
CA LEU A 209 -12.26 9.50 -4.75
C LEU A 209 -13.36 10.31 -5.46
N GLY A 210 -13.96 9.74 -6.50
CA GLY A 210 -15.08 10.40 -7.21
C GLY A 210 -16.34 10.53 -6.35
N ALA A 211 -16.65 9.51 -5.54
CA ALA A 211 -17.82 9.52 -4.67
C ALA A 211 -17.66 10.51 -3.51
N ILE A 212 -16.48 10.55 -2.88
CA ILE A 212 -16.20 11.51 -1.80
C ILE A 212 -16.22 12.95 -2.30
N GLY A 213 -15.78 13.20 -3.55
CA GLY A 213 -15.84 14.53 -4.14
C GLY A 213 -17.29 15.02 -4.31
N ILE A 214 -18.20 14.14 -4.72
CA ILE A 214 -19.63 14.46 -4.83
C ILE A 214 -20.25 14.65 -3.44
N SER A 215 -19.96 13.76 -2.49
CA SER A 215 -20.45 13.86 -1.11
C SER A 215 -19.96 15.14 -0.41
N ALA A 216 -18.76 15.63 -0.76
CA ALA A 216 -18.25 16.90 -0.26
C ALA A 216 -19.01 18.10 -0.85
N ASP A 217 -19.28 18.10 -2.16
CA ASP A 217 -20.05 19.16 -2.84
C ASP A 217 -21.47 19.29 -2.26
N THR A 218 -22.11 18.17 -1.87
CA THR A 218 -23.43 18.16 -1.22
C THR A 218 -23.38 18.46 0.28
N SER A 219 -22.19 18.80 0.81
CA SER A 219 -21.95 19.04 2.24
C SER A 219 -22.30 17.84 3.12
N ASP A 220 -22.23 16.61 2.58
CA ASP A 220 -22.46 15.38 3.33
C ASP A 220 -21.20 14.89 4.05
N LEU A 221 -20.05 15.45 3.70
CA LEU A 221 -18.79 15.33 4.43
C LEU A 221 -17.93 16.57 4.19
N LYS A 222 -16.88 16.73 5.00
CA LYS A 222 -15.83 17.73 4.79
C LYS A 222 -14.47 17.07 4.85
N GLY A 223 -13.45 17.74 4.35
CA GLY A 223 -12.11 17.18 4.42
C GLY A 223 -11.08 17.93 3.62
N SER A 224 -9.90 17.33 3.52
CA SER A 224 -8.80 17.77 2.66
C SER A 224 -8.31 16.61 1.80
N LEU A 225 -7.81 16.93 0.61
CA LEU A 225 -7.18 15.97 -0.29
C LEU A 225 -5.73 16.36 -0.52
N THR A 226 -4.84 15.39 -0.34
CA THR A 226 -3.41 15.51 -0.61
C THR A 226 -3.00 14.46 -1.63
N VAL A 227 -2.16 14.84 -2.59
CA VAL A 227 -1.48 13.89 -3.48
C VAL A 227 0.02 13.98 -3.22
N GLN A 228 0.66 12.84 -3.04
CA GLN A 228 2.10 12.73 -2.84
C GLN A 228 2.70 11.71 -3.81
N THR A 229 3.95 11.91 -4.19
CA THR A 229 4.72 10.89 -4.91
C THR A 229 5.31 9.88 -3.94
N LEU A 230 5.48 8.64 -4.42
CA LEU A 230 6.13 7.55 -3.72
C LEU A 230 7.37 7.17 -4.53
N GLY A 231 8.55 7.64 -4.13
CA GLY A 231 9.79 7.28 -4.83
C GLY A 231 9.91 7.84 -6.26
N VAL A 232 9.15 8.88 -6.60
CA VAL A 232 9.17 9.54 -7.91
C VAL A 232 9.46 11.03 -7.72
N ASN A 233 10.39 11.56 -8.51
CA ASN A 233 10.74 12.98 -8.51
C ASN A 233 11.14 13.44 -9.92
N GLY A 234 11.13 14.75 -10.16
CA GLY A 234 11.46 15.36 -11.44
C GLY A 234 10.77 16.71 -11.60
N GLN A 235 11.30 17.57 -12.47
CA GLN A 235 10.73 18.92 -12.67
C GLN A 235 9.28 18.86 -13.18
N ALA A 236 9.02 18.01 -14.18
CA ALA A 236 7.66 17.83 -14.74
C ALA A 236 6.71 17.17 -13.71
N ILE A 237 7.22 16.26 -12.88
CA ILE A 237 6.46 15.61 -11.81
C ILE A 237 6.03 16.65 -10.77
N ALA A 238 6.96 17.49 -10.31
CA ALA A 238 6.69 18.54 -9.34
C ALA A 238 5.66 19.56 -9.86
N ALA A 239 5.72 19.90 -11.16
CA ALA A 239 4.75 20.81 -11.79
C ALA A 239 3.35 20.19 -11.95
N ALA A 240 3.25 18.86 -12.03
CA ALA A 240 1.99 18.14 -12.19
C ALA A 240 1.30 17.81 -10.84
N LEU A 241 1.99 17.97 -9.70
CA LEU A 241 1.43 17.68 -8.39
C LEU A 241 0.41 18.75 -7.98
N PRO A 242 -0.82 18.37 -7.60
CA PRO A 242 -1.82 19.32 -7.14
C PRO A 242 -1.46 19.82 -5.74
N ILE A 243 -1.76 21.08 -5.47
CA ILE A 243 -1.63 21.66 -4.13
C ILE A 243 -2.72 21.06 -3.23
N GLN A 244 -2.34 20.79 -1.97
CA GLN A 244 -3.29 20.36 -0.95
C GLN A 244 -4.47 21.32 -0.89
N SER A 245 -5.68 20.78 -0.93
CA SER A 245 -6.88 21.58 -1.05
C SER A 245 -8.07 20.94 -0.35
N GLU A 246 -9.06 21.78 -0.05
CA GLU A 246 -10.34 21.33 0.50
C GLU A 246 -10.95 20.26 -0.40
N LEU A 247 -11.47 19.20 0.21
CA LEU A 247 -12.10 18.11 -0.52
C LEU A 247 -13.40 18.62 -1.17
N ASN A 248 -13.48 18.50 -2.48
CA ASN A 248 -14.66 18.77 -3.30
C ASN A 248 -14.52 18.01 -4.62
N ARG A 249 -15.53 18.07 -5.49
CA ARG A 249 -15.50 17.36 -6.78
C ARG A 249 -14.34 17.81 -7.68
N THR A 250 -14.05 19.11 -7.71
CA THR A 250 -12.96 19.66 -8.52
C THR A 250 -11.61 19.16 -8.04
N THR A 251 -11.35 19.15 -6.73
CA THR A 251 -10.08 18.69 -6.18
C THR A 251 -9.89 17.19 -6.36
N ALA A 252 -10.96 16.40 -6.22
CA ALA A 252 -10.95 14.97 -6.56
C ALA A 252 -10.63 14.71 -8.05
N GLN A 253 -11.23 15.48 -8.97
CA GLN A 253 -10.95 15.39 -10.41
C GLN A 253 -9.52 15.80 -10.76
N ASN A 254 -9.02 16.86 -10.13
CA ASN A 254 -7.63 17.31 -10.30
C ASN A 254 -6.65 16.24 -9.82
N ALA A 255 -6.93 15.57 -8.70
CA ALA A 255 -6.08 14.48 -8.22
C ALA A 255 -6.04 13.31 -9.21
N ILE A 256 -7.18 12.88 -9.76
CA ILE A 256 -7.25 11.82 -10.78
C ILE A 256 -6.45 12.23 -12.03
N THR A 257 -6.60 13.48 -12.48
CA THR A 257 -5.89 14.01 -13.65
C THR A 257 -4.38 14.08 -13.42
N ALA A 258 -3.95 14.52 -12.24
CA ALA A 258 -2.55 14.57 -11.85
C ALA A 258 -1.92 13.18 -11.80
N VAL A 259 -2.62 12.20 -11.24
CA VAL A 259 -2.17 10.79 -11.23
C VAL A 259 -1.97 10.27 -12.65
N ALA A 260 -2.91 10.52 -13.56
CA ALA A 260 -2.79 10.09 -14.95
C ALA A 260 -1.61 10.76 -15.66
N SER A 261 -1.44 12.07 -15.48
CA SER A 261 -0.32 12.84 -16.02
C SER A 261 1.03 12.31 -15.51
N ILE A 262 1.18 12.15 -14.20
CA ILE A 262 2.42 11.69 -13.57
C ILE A 262 2.74 10.25 -13.99
N LYS A 263 1.72 9.37 -14.13
CA LYS A 263 1.92 8.01 -14.64
C LYS A 263 2.53 7.99 -16.04
N ALA A 264 2.15 8.93 -16.91
CA ALA A 264 2.76 9.06 -18.24
C ALA A 264 4.22 9.56 -18.13
N LEU A 265 4.48 10.50 -17.22
CA LEU A 265 5.83 11.05 -16.98
C LEU A 265 6.82 10.04 -16.38
N LEU A 266 6.37 8.92 -15.81
CA LEU A 266 7.27 7.89 -15.24
C LEU A 266 8.27 7.33 -16.24
N TYR A 267 7.95 7.37 -17.53
CA TYR A 267 8.77 6.82 -18.61
C TYR A 267 9.70 7.85 -19.25
N GLU A 268 9.62 9.12 -18.82
CA GLU A 268 10.47 10.19 -19.33
C GLU A 268 11.90 10.09 -18.76
N LYS A 269 12.88 10.46 -19.58
CA LYS A 269 14.31 10.32 -19.24
C LYS A 269 14.73 11.17 -18.04
N ASP A 270 14.07 12.30 -17.83
CA ASP A 270 14.39 13.24 -16.75
C ASP A 270 13.66 12.93 -15.44
N THR A 271 12.86 11.85 -15.41
CA THR A 271 12.17 11.40 -14.21
C THR A 271 13.09 10.53 -13.35
N ILE A 272 13.28 10.94 -12.10
CA ILE A 272 14.06 10.21 -11.12
C ILE A 272 13.12 9.26 -10.39
N VAL A 273 13.45 7.96 -10.44
CA VAL A 273 12.69 6.91 -9.77
C VAL A 273 13.58 6.15 -8.79
N GLN A 274 13.06 5.90 -7.60
CA GLN A 274 13.76 5.18 -6.52
C GLN A 274 12.78 4.28 -5.77
N PRO A 275 13.06 2.97 -5.64
CA PRO A 275 12.15 2.07 -4.94
C PRO A 275 12.03 2.45 -3.46
N ARG A 276 10.80 2.41 -2.95
CA ARG A 276 10.46 2.64 -1.55
C ARG A 276 9.54 1.53 -1.08
N VAL A 277 9.51 1.27 0.22
CA VAL A 277 8.37 0.54 0.79
C VAL A 277 7.15 1.44 0.69
N VAL A 278 6.10 0.97 0.05
CA VAL A 278 4.86 1.75 -0.18
C VAL A 278 3.70 1.26 0.66
N GLY A 279 3.71 0.00 1.05
CA GLY A 279 2.68 -0.57 1.90
C GLY A 279 3.08 -1.94 2.43
N ILE A 280 2.29 -2.44 3.36
CA ILE A 280 2.41 -3.80 3.90
C ILE A 280 1.08 -4.52 3.75
N TYR A 281 1.14 -5.84 3.71
CA TYR A 281 -0.05 -6.68 3.75
C TYR A 281 -0.12 -7.38 5.10
N LEU A 282 -1.04 -7.00 5.97
CA LEU A 282 -1.20 -7.70 7.24
C LEU A 282 -2.06 -8.96 7.06
N PRO A 283 -1.54 -10.17 7.34
CA PRO A 283 -2.31 -11.41 7.25
C PRO A 283 -3.15 -11.68 8.52
N PHE A 284 -3.32 -10.69 9.38
CA PHE A 284 -4.05 -10.78 10.64
C PHE A 284 -4.65 -9.41 11.00
N PRO A 285 -5.70 -9.38 11.84
CA PRO A 285 -6.22 -8.12 12.35
C PRO A 285 -5.13 -7.34 13.11
N GLY A 286 -4.89 -6.10 12.71
CA GLY A 286 -3.90 -5.24 13.35
C GLY A 286 -4.48 -3.86 13.65
N GLY A 287 -4.40 -3.44 14.91
CA GLY A 287 -4.68 -2.05 15.31
C GLY A 287 -3.47 -1.14 15.11
N LYS A 288 -3.68 0.17 15.24
CA LYS A 288 -2.65 1.20 15.05
C LYS A 288 -1.34 0.93 15.81
N ALA A 289 -1.41 0.47 17.07
CA ALA A 289 -0.22 0.20 17.87
C ALA A 289 0.66 -0.90 17.24
N LEU A 290 0.06 -2.00 16.79
CA LEU A 290 0.77 -3.09 16.13
C LEU A 290 1.35 -2.65 14.78
N VAL A 291 0.55 -1.96 13.96
CA VAL A 291 1.00 -1.41 12.67
C VAL A 291 2.21 -0.52 12.86
N ASN A 292 2.17 0.39 13.83
CA ASN A 292 3.27 1.30 14.12
C ASN A 292 4.52 0.56 14.57
N SER A 293 4.40 -0.46 15.43
CA SER A 293 5.55 -1.28 15.84
C SER A 293 6.16 -2.04 14.64
N ILE A 294 5.34 -2.58 13.75
CA ILE A 294 5.80 -3.23 12.52
C ILE A 294 6.53 -2.24 11.62
N VAL A 295 5.94 -1.07 11.35
CA VAL A 295 6.56 -0.03 10.50
C VAL A 295 7.88 0.45 11.08
N SER A 296 7.94 0.64 12.41
CA SER A 296 9.16 1.02 13.11
C SER A 296 10.28 0.01 12.92
N GLU A 297 9.97 -1.29 13.05
CA GLU A 297 10.95 -2.36 12.85
C GLU A 297 11.41 -2.45 11.39
N LEU A 298 10.48 -2.43 10.43
CA LEU A 298 10.81 -2.49 9.00
C LEU A 298 11.67 -1.30 8.54
N SER A 299 11.40 -0.10 9.08
CA SER A 299 12.16 1.11 8.80
C SER A 299 13.57 1.04 9.39
N SER A 300 13.70 0.51 10.62
CA SER A 300 14.97 0.34 11.32
C SER A 300 15.87 -0.72 10.66
N ALA A 301 15.35 -1.93 10.46
CA ALA A 301 16.09 -3.06 9.87
C ALA A 301 16.46 -2.83 8.39
N ARG A 302 15.68 -1.98 7.71
CA ARG A 302 15.67 -1.75 6.26
C ARG A 302 15.36 -3.00 5.46
N VAL A 303 14.18 -3.00 4.85
CA VAL A 303 13.69 -4.08 3.98
C VAL A 303 14.66 -4.35 2.83
N VAL A 304 15.00 -5.63 2.65
CA VAL A 304 15.78 -6.13 1.53
C VAL A 304 14.85 -6.53 0.40
N TRP A 305 15.08 -5.94 -0.76
CA TRP A 305 14.37 -6.24 -2.00
C TRP A 305 15.33 -6.86 -3.02
N TYR A 306 14.92 -7.99 -3.59
CA TYR A 306 15.71 -8.75 -4.56
C TYR A 306 15.30 -8.36 -5.98
N ARG A 307 16.06 -7.45 -6.60
CA ARG A 307 15.74 -6.89 -7.90
C ARG A 307 16.18 -7.82 -9.04
N PRO A 308 15.32 -8.12 -10.03
CA PRO A 308 15.69 -8.94 -11.16
C PRO A 308 16.77 -8.28 -12.06
N CYS A 309 17.66 -9.11 -12.57
CA CYS A 309 18.63 -8.75 -13.61
C CYS A 309 18.04 -8.85 -15.03
N VAL A 310 18.68 -8.16 -15.98
CA VAL A 310 18.38 -8.28 -17.42
C VAL A 310 18.62 -9.72 -17.86
N ALA A 311 17.61 -10.38 -18.43
CA ALA A 311 17.80 -11.68 -19.06
C ALA A 311 18.80 -11.54 -20.21
N LYS A 312 19.91 -12.30 -20.20
CA LYS A 312 20.76 -12.38 -21.39
C LYS A 312 19.93 -12.98 -22.52
N HIS A 313 19.66 -12.19 -23.56
CA HIS A 313 19.23 -12.76 -24.82
C HIS A 313 20.35 -13.66 -25.32
N ASN A 314 20.19 -14.98 -25.19
CA ASN A 314 21.02 -15.93 -25.92
C ASN A 314 20.79 -15.67 -27.41
N LYS A 315 21.69 -14.92 -28.05
CA LYS A 315 21.85 -14.96 -29.50
C LYS A 315 22.27 -16.39 -29.82
N SER A 316 21.31 -17.25 -30.14
CA SER A 316 21.59 -18.48 -30.85
C SER A 316 22.29 -18.09 -32.15
N SER A 317 23.57 -18.43 -32.24
CA SER A 317 24.41 -18.31 -33.43
C SER A 317 23.78 -19.11 -34.57
N ASN A 318 22.97 -18.43 -35.40
CA ASN A 318 22.68 -18.89 -36.75
C ASN A 318 23.72 -18.27 -37.69
N THR A 319 24.94 -18.75 -37.56
CA THR A 319 26.01 -18.59 -38.54
C THR A 319 26.61 -19.98 -38.66
N ASP A 320 26.09 -20.78 -39.60
CA ASP A 320 26.79 -21.85 -40.31
C ASP A 320 25.78 -22.60 -41.18
N ALA A 321 25.62 -22.18 -42.44
CA ALA A 321 25.27 -23.03 -43.61
C ALA A 321 24.85 -22.16 -44.82
N ALA A 322 25.78 -21.41 -45.41
CA ALA A 322 25.63 -20.94 -46.79
C ALA A 322 26.99 -20.58 -47.40
N SER A 323 27.92 -21.54 -47.44
CA SER A 323 29.04 -21.53 -48.37
C SER A 323 29.21 -22.92 -48.95
N GLY A 324 28.82 -23.08 -50.22
CA GLY A 324 29.12 -24.29 -50.98
C GLY A 324 28.03 -24.71 -51.95
N ALA A 325 27.97 -24.07 -53.12
CA ALA A 325 27.70 -24.74 -54.40
C ALA A 325 27.83 -23.71 -55.55
N GLY A 326 29.08 -23.50 -55.98
CA GLY A 326 29.39 -23.07 -57.33
C GLY A 326 30.25 -24.15 -57.96
N SER A 327 29.66 -25.01 -58.80
CA SER A 327 30.23 -25.68 -59.98
C SER A 327 29.11 -26.40 -60.71
#